data_AF-A0A9X3XCG0-F1
#
_entry.id   AF-A0A9X3XCG0-F1
#
_cell.length_a   1.000
_cell.length_b   1.000
_cell.length_c   1.000
_cell.angle_alpha   90.00
_cell.angle_beta   90.00
_cell.angle_gamma   90.00
#
_symmetry.space_group_name_H-M   'P 1'
#
loop_
_entity.id
_entity.type
_entity.pdbx_description
1 polymer ?
#
loop_
_entity_poly.entity_id
_entity_poly.type
_entity_poly.pdbx_seq_one_letter_code
_entity_poly.pdbx_strand_id
1 'polypeptide(L)'
;MRKLFPLFLLVAMAGCSASAASPTPGPQTPADTGKEPPTPDTSKTPPPDTTAKAEPKTKPDEAKPAGGAKAAYREEELAEPKFDLVITPLPAAPKGLAAAPKACDAFVKRKPAATPVCAERAQALEALDKALAEGNADKRDAALAGLESCGGLPPGLTRALRAELAPTACADVILEPVIAAPPKGIDGGVYTTMRGLATAARLSRAGDAPPKIQAPYDKKKLVAFINGPMKDWVAEQATAIQALSNEGAGLRYYARGVAAIEAGMADLRLVEAVRAVPLSPELAKDPEARNIYYAELDQTLDPRKDRGRDAVLVGLRDLAAVGVLRDARIDRARALLSRLYGGRRIDALDGLVVPPLPKAAPADATERLATKLPTFYAGQLLPKDAATKPGVLRALLERGVPLPYRAALKNEKLADDTRRMYARARVELGRVYLRAVDFDQAAALYAGLPEGARTDEDAFFAALVAALRNGPEDAATMVRSAPVSMLGMGQIAGLDAVAKAKGPFAGAAAFDAALIKQITAPIGADTAYFRDVAARFREAASLLTDAAQRKTAEDRAKAAEATASAIH
;
A
#
# COMPACT_ATOMS: atom_id res chain seq x y z
N MET A 1 17.96 21.92 30.32
CA MET A 1 17.59 21.08 29.16
C MET A 1 18.56 21.17 27.98
N ARG A 2 19.25 22.30 27.71
CA ARG A 2 20.27 22.47 26.63
C ARG A 2 21.41 21.43 26.52
N LYS A 3 21.62 20.52 27.49
CA LYS A 3 22.67 19.49 27.47
C LYS A 3 22.20 18.08 27.06
N LEU A 4 20.91 17.89 26.77
CA LEU A 4 20.37 16.66 26.13
C LEU A 4 20.28 16.78 24.60
N PHE A 5 20.69 17.92 24.04
CA PHE A 5 20.81 18.20 22.61
C PHE A 5 21.67 17.25 21.75
N PRO A 6 22.64 16.47 22.26
CA PRO A 6 23.46 15.59 21.40
C PRO A 6 22.67 14.47 20.71
N LEU A 7 21.52 14.04 21.27
CA LEU A 7 20.67 13.01 20.66
C LEU A 7 20.00 13.53 19.37
N PHE A 8 19.67 14.83 19.31
CA PHE A 8 18.89 15.41 18.20
C PHE A 8 19.71 15.66 16.93
N LEU A 9 21.01 15.90 17.05
CA LEU A 9 21.88 16.15 15.89
C LEU A 9 22.24 14.88 15.09
N LEU A 10 22.09 13.69 15.68
CA LEU A 10 22.64 12.43 15.14
C LEU A 10 21.75 11.76 14.10
N VAL A 11 20.43 11.83 14.27
CA VAL A 11 19.47 11.22 13.34
C VAL A 11 19.33 12.06 12.06
N ALA A 12 19.47 13.39 12.16
CA ALA A 12 19.40 14.31 11.02
C ALA A 12 20.65 14.24 10.11
N MET A 13 21.82 13.89 10.65
CA MET A 13 23.10 13.88 9.91
C MET A 13 23.38 12.56 9.17
N ALA A 14 22.81 11.42 9.61
CA ALA A 14 23.13 10.10 9.07
C ALA A 14 22.38 9.73 7.76
N GLY A 15 21.87 10.71 7.00
CA GLY A 15 21.12 10.42 5.77
C GLY A 15 20.90 11.58 4.81
N CYS A 16 21.60 12.72 4.98
CA CYS A 16 21.51 13.88 4.10
C CYS A 16 22.78 14.00 3.24
N SER A 17 23.02 13.03 2.36
CA SER A 17 23.86 13.26 1.17
C SER A 17 22.95 13.71 0.04
N ALA A 18 23.15 14.94 -0.44
CA ALA A 18 22.37 15.55 -1.50
C ALA A 18 22.47 14.73 -2.80
N SER A 19 21.37 14.11 -3.22
CA SER A 19 21.11 13.80 -4.61
C SER A 19 19.82 14.51 -5.01
N ALA A 20 19.88 15.18 -6.16
CA ALA A 20 18.93 16.17 -6.63
C ALA A 20 17.46 15.73 -6.49
N ALA A 21 16.77 16.33 -5.52
CA ALA A 21 15.32 16.38 -5.46
C ALA A 21 14.89 17.78 -5.90
N SER A 22 13.95 17.85 -6.84
CA SER A 22 13.26 19.07 -7.25
C SER A 22 12.69 19.80 -6.02
N PRO A 23 12.67 21.15 -6.00
CA PRO A 23 12.28 21.90 -4.82
C PRO A 23 10.78 21.76 -4.57
N THR A 24 10.41 21.07 -3.49
CA THR A 24 9.07 21.14 -2.91
C THR A 24 8.94 22.48 -2.17
N PRO A 25 7.89 23.29 -2.39
CA PRO A 25 7.66 24.49 -1.59
C PRO A 25 7.37 24.11 -0.14
N GLY A 26 8.04 24.77 0.80
CA GLY A 26 7.75 24.62 2.22
C GLY A 26 6.36 25.17 2.60
N PRO A 27 5.81 24.76 3.76
CA PRO A 27 4.53 25.29 4.24
C PRO A 27 4.64 26.79 4.51
N GLN A 28 3.78 27.58 3.85
CA GLN A 28 3.68 29.01 4.09
C GLN A 28 2.81 29.28 5.33
N THR A 29 3.41 29.87 6.35
CA THR A 29 2.70 30.57 7.42
C THR A 29 2.32 31.97 6.91
N PRO A 30 1.10 32.49 7.16
CA PRO A 30 0.73 33.84 6.74
C PRO A 30 1.54 34.87 7.53
N ALA A 31 2.22 35.78 6.84
CA ALA A 31 2.86 36.95 7.44
C ALA A 31 2.14 38.22 6.97
N ASP A 32 1.90 39.09 7.96
CA ASP A 32 1.25 40.39 7.89
C ASP A 32 1.74 41.31 6.77
N THR A 33 0.79 42.06 6.22
CA THR A 33 0.97 43.15 5.26
C THR A 33 1.68 44.35 5.89
N GLY A 34 2.76 44.85 5.26
CA GLY A 34 3.29 46.17 5.58
C GLY A 34 4.57 46.60 4.88
N LYS A 35 4.40 47.34 3.77
CA LYS A 35 5.31 48.35 3.16
C LYS A 35 6.53 47.89 2.34
N GLU A 36 6.59 48.46 1.12
CA GLU A 36 7.69 48.51 0.14
C GLU A 36 8.20 49.98 0.03
N PRO A 37 9.30 50.33 -0.69
CA PRO A 37 10.71 49.92 -0.60
C PRO A 37 11.66 51.17 -0.58
N PRO A 38 13.00 51.06 -0.80
CA PRO A 38 13.52 51.16 -2.18
C PRO A 38 14.78 50.32 -2.51
N THR A 39 15.02 50.17 -3.81
CA THR A 39 16.15 49.52 -4.53
C THR A 39 17.48 50.29 -4.41
N PRO A 40 18.64 49.63 -4.66
CA PRO A 40 19.35 49.91 -5.92
C PRO A 40 20.10 48.72 -6.57
N ASP A 41 20.63 49.04 -7.75
CA ASP A 41 20.97 48.31 -8.98
C ASP A 41 22.36 47.63 -9.03
N THR A 42 22.64 46.99 -10.19
CA THR A 42 23.93 46.50 -10.78
C THR A 42 24.34 45.04 -10.45
N SER A 43 24.83 44.17 -11.34
CA SER A 43 25.22 44.21 -12.77
C SER A 43 25.32 42.80 -13.41
N LYS A 44 24.73 42.63 -14.60
CA LYS A 44 25.28 42.07 -15.87
C LYS A 44 26.26 40.87 -15.87
N THR A 45 25.83 39.77 -16.52
CA THR A 45 26.61 38.93 -17.49
C THR A 45 25.61 38.13 -18.36
N PRO A 46 25.94 37.74 -19.61
CA PRO A 46 24.99 37.58 -20.73
C PRO A 46 24.46 36.14 -20.96
N PRO A 47 23.40 35.98 -21.77
CA PRO A 47 22.66 34.71 -21.91
C PRO A 47 23.17 33.84 -23.06
N PRO A 48 22.98 32.50 -23.00
CA PRO A 48 22.84 31.68 -24.19
C PRO A 48 21.38 31.61 -24.63
N ASP A 49 21.24 31.59 -25.95
CA ASP A 49 20.02 31.79 -26.71
C ASP A 49 19.18 30.51 -26.87
N THR A 50 17.91 30.73 -27.18
CA THR A 50 16.96 29.86 -27.89
C THR A 50 16.14 28.76 -27.16
N THR A 51 14.86 29.12 -27.01
CA THR A 51 13.65 28.37 -27.42
C THR A 51 13.18 27.18 -26.57
N ALA A 52 12.32 27.49 -25.60
CA ALA A 52 11.14 26.68 -25.32
C ALA A 52 9.94 27.63 -25.08
N LYS A 53 8.92 27.50 -25.92
CA LYS A 53 7.64 28.22 -25.78
C LYS A 53 7.02 27.88 -24.42
N ALA A 54 6.86 28.88 -23.57
CA ALA A 54 6.03 28.78 -22.38
C ALA A 54 4.55 28.82 -22.79
N GLU A 55 3.82 27.76 -22.48
CA GLU A 55 2.36 27.78 -22.45
C GLU A 55 1.86 28.69 -21.32
N PRO A 56 0.66 29.30 -21.45
CA PRO A 56 0.19 30.29 -20.50
C PRO A 56 -0.14 29.64 -19.15
N LYS A 57 0.42 30.18 -18.06
CA LYS A 57 -0.06 29.92 -16.70
C LYS A 57 -1.49 30.43 -16.56
N THR A 58 -2.47 29.54 -16.60
CA THR A 58 -3.83 29.81 -16.14
C THR A 58 -3.81 30.01 -14.63
N LYS A 59 -4.45 31.10 -14.17
CA LYS A 59 -4.70 31.39 -12.76
C LYS A 59 -5.54 30.27 -12.13
N PRO A 60 -5.43 30.01 -10.81
CA PRO A 60 -6.35 29.12 -10.12
C PRO A 60 -7.70 29.82 -10.03
N ASP A 61 -8.70 29.30 -10.74
CA ASP A 61 -10.08 29.77 -10.61
C ASP A 61 -10.65 29.36 -9.25
N GLU A 62 -11.19 30.37 -8.57
CA GLU A 62 -11.98 30.25 -7.35
C GLU A 62 -13.24 29.40 -7.58
N ALA A 63 -13.68 28.79 -6.48
CA ALA A 63 -14.78 27.86 -6.34
C ALA A 63 -16.00 28.13 -7.24
N LYS A 64 -16.30 27.16 -8.12
CA LYS A 64 -17.61 27.03 -8.76
C LYS A 64 -18.32 25.77 -8.22
N PRO A 65 -19.52 25.87 -7.60
CA PRO A 65 -20.25 24.71 -7.13
C PRO A 65 -21.04 24.02 -8.26
N ALA A 66 -21.12 22.68 -8.13
CA ALA A 66 -22.06 21.67 -8.64
C ALA A 66 -22.84 21.92 -9.97
N GLY A 67 -22.67 21.00 -10.94
CA GLY A 67 -23.60 20.82 -12.07
C GLY A 67 -22.99 20.56 -13.45
N GLY A 68 -21.67 20.39 -13.55
CA GLY A 68 -21.01 20.10 -14.84
C GLY A 68 -21.37 18.72 -15.39
N ALA A 69 -21.44 18.61 -16.73
CA ALA A 69 -21.60 17.36 -17.46
C ALA A 69 -20.77 16.22 -16.83
N LYS A 70 -21.34 15.02 -16.71
CA LYS A 70 -20.66 13.86 -16.11
C LYS A 70 -19.27 13.75 -16.73
N ALA A 71 -18.23 13.99 -15.93
CA ALA A 71 -16.86 13.82 -16.39
C ALA A 71 -16.71 12.40 -16.97
N ALA A 72 -16.02 12.31 -18.10
CA ALA A 72 -15.74 11.03 -18.74
C ALA A 72 -15.08 10.08 -17.72
N TYR A 73 -15.39 8.78 -17.80
CA TYR A 73 -14.72 7.78 -16.98
C TYR A 73 -13.23 7.78 -17.30
N ARG A 74 -12.35 7.92 -16.30
CA ARG A 74 -10.90 7.77 -16.53
C ARG A 74 -10.62 6.34 -16.97
N GLU A 75 -9.76 6.20 -17.97
CA GLU A 75 -9.24 4.91 -18.39
C GLU A 75 -7.98 4.55 -17.63
N GLU A 76 -7.85 3.26 -17.31
CA GLU A 76 -6.60 2.73 -16.79
C GLU A 76 -5.63 2.43 -17.93
N GLU A 77 -4.36 2.79 -17.73
CA GLU A 77 -3.26 2.35 -18.57
C GLU A 77 -2.92 0.87 -18.27
N LEU A 78 -3.20 -0.01 -19.23
CA LEU A 78 -3.05 -1.47 -19.07
C LEU A 78 -1.82 -2.03 -19.80
N ALA A 79 -0.77 -1.22 -19.98
CA ALA A 79 0.45 -1.65 -20.65
C ALA A 79 1.26 -2.61 -19.76
N GLU A 80 1.49 -3.84 -20.24
CA GLU A 80 2.38 -4.78 -19.56
C GLU A 80 3.82 -4.23 -19.58
N PRO A 81 4.50 -4.17 -18.42
CA PRO A 81 5.88 -3.71 -18.36
C PRO A 81 6.80 -4.67 -19.12
N LYS A 82 7.66 -4.11 -19.98
CA LYS A 82 8.74 -4.86 -20.62
C LYS A 82 9.92 -4.96 -19.67
N PHE A 83 10.50 -6.16 -19.57
CA PHE A 83 11.67 -6.45 -18.74
C PHE A 83 12.82 -6.92 -19.61
N ASP A 84 13.87 -6.12 -19.66
CA ASP A 84 15.14 -6.56 -20.22
C ASP A 84 15.86 -7.42 -19.19
N LEU A 85 16.32 -8.60 -19.59
CA LEU A 85 17.08 -9.48 -18.71
C LEU A 85 18.49 -8.92 -18.55
N VAL A 86 18.71 -8.20 -17.45
CA VAL A 86 20.03 -7.72 -17.03
C VAL A 86 20.49 -8.56 -15.84
N ILE A 87 21.38 -9.52 -16.11
CA ILE A 87 21.93 -10.40 -15.07
C ILE A 87 22.98 -9.62 -14.28
N THR A 88 22.73 -9.43 -13.00
CA THR A 88 23.67 -8.79 -12.08
C THR A 88 23.61 -9.53 -10.75
N PRO A 89 24.75 -9.98 -10.20
CA PRO A 89 24.78 -10.58 -8.87
C PRO A 89 24.12 -9.67 -7.85
N LEU A 90 23.55 -10.26 -6.79
CA LEU A 90 23.15 -9.47 -5.64
C LEU A 90 24.38 -8.76 -5.06
N PRO A 91 24.29 -7.46 -4.72
CA PRO A 91 25.37 -6.81 -4.01
C PRO A 91 25.61 -7.52 -2.67
N ALA A 92 26.79 -7.37 -2.08
CA ALA A 92 27.02 -7.84 -0.73
C ALA A 92 26.02 -7.20 0.24
N ALA A 93 25.61 -7.94 1.27
CA ALA A 93 24.77 -7.37 2.32
C ALA A 93 25.50 -6.17 2.97
N PRO A 94 24.83 -5.01 3.14
CA PRO A 94 25.46 -3.86 3.78
C PRO A 94 25.95 -4.19 5.20
N LYS A 95 27.02 -3.51 5.63
CA LYS A 95 27.54 -3.62 7.00
C LYS A 95 26.44 -3.31 8.02
N GLY A 96 26.43 -4.05 9.12
CA GLY A 96 25.49 -3.86 10.23
C GLY A 96 24.15 -4.58 10.01
N LEU A 97 23.89 -5.13 8.83
CA LEU A 97 22.70 -5.95 8.61
C LEU A 97 22.84 -7.30 9.30
N ALA A 98 21.80 -7.71 10.03
CA ALA A 98 21.76 -9.05 10.61
C ALA A 98 21.79 -10.13 9.52
N ALA A 99 22.52 -11.21 9.78
CA ALA A 99 22.51 -12.40 8.93
C ALA A 99 21.09 -12.99 8.84
N ALA A 100 20.83 -13.74 7.77
CA ALA A 100 19.60 -14.50 7.67
C ALA A 100 19.45 -15.44 8.89
N PRO A 101 18.24 -15.60 9.45
CA PRO A 101 18.01 -16.54 10.53
C PRO A 101 18.50 -17.94 10.18
N LYS A 102 19.12 -18.66 11.13
CA LYS A 102 19.61 -20.03 10.90
C LYS A 102 18.52 -20.99 10.40
N ALA A 103 17.26 -20.74 10.75
CA ALA A 103 16.12 -21.52 10.28
C ALA A 103 15.96 -21.46 8.73
N CYS A 104 16.49 -20.43 8.08
CA CYS A 104 16.45 -20.30 6.62
C CYS A 104 17.24 -21.41 5.90
N ASP A 105 18.24 -22.02 6.55
CA ASP A 105 18.99 -23.15 6.02
C ASP A 105 18.11 -24.32 5.59
N ALA A 106 16.98 -24.52 6.28
CA ALA A 106 16.03 -25.59 5.96
C ALA A 106 15.43 -25.43 4.57
N PHE A 107 15.20 -24.18 4.11
CA PHE A 107 14.67 -23.88 2.79
C PHE A 107 15.74 -24.01 1.71
N VAL A 108 16.96 -23.55 2.00
CA VAL A 108 18.10 -23.61 1.08
C VAL A 108 18.49 -25.07 0.78
N LYS A 109 18.54 -25.90 1.84
CA LYS A 109 18.97 -27.30 1.76
C LYS A 109 17.81 -28.27 1.48
N ARG A 110 16.59 -27.75 1.24
CA ARG A 110 15.39 -28.56 1.06
C ARG A 110 15.56 -29.50 -0.14
N LYS A 111 15.42 -30.81 0.11
CA LYS A 111 15.35 -31.80 -0.96
C LYS A 111 13.91 -31.92 -1.48
N PRO A 112 13.73 -32.16 -2.79
CA PRO A 112 12.43 -32.53 -3.35
C PRO A 112 11.80 -33.70 -2.59
N ALA A 113 10.49 -33.62 -2.32
CA ALA A 113 9.74 -34.74 -1.76
C ALA A 113 9.62 -35.90 -2.75
N ALA A 114 9.43 -35.58 -4.03
CA ALA A 114 9.39 -36.52 -5.15
C ALA A 114 9.67 -35.76 -6.46
N THR A 115 10.04 -36.50 -7.51
CA THR A 115 10.11 -35.95 -8.87
C THR A 115 8.73 -36.03 -9.52
N PRO A 116 8.04 -34.90 -9.74
CA PRO A 116 6.73 -34.88 -10.39
C PRO A 116 6.82 -35.20 -11.90
N VAL A 117 5.73 -35.72 -12.46
CA VAL A 117 5.52 -35.73 -13.91
C VAL A 117 5.00 -34.34 -14.31
N CYS A 118 5.81 -33.56 -15.00
CA CYS A 118 5.51 -32.15 -15.29
C CYS A 118 6.26 -31.59 -16.51
N ALA A 119 6.47 -32.44 -17.52
CA ALA A 119 7.06 -32.01 -18.78
C ALA A 119 6.14 -31.02 -19.50
N GLU A 120 4.84 -31.31 -19.49
CA GLU A 120 3.81 -30.48 -20.12
C GLU A 120 3.20 -29.47 -19.14
N ARG A 121 2.77 -28.32 -19.67
CA ARG A 121 2.19 -27.23 -18.86
C ARG A 121 1.03 -27.69 -17.98
N ALA A 122 0.09 -28.46 -18.54
CA ALA A 122 -1.09 -28.93 -17.80
C ALA A 122 -0.70 -29.82 -16.60
N GLN A 123 0.23 -30.76 -16.81
CA GLN A 123 0.75 -31.64 -15.76
C GLN A 123 1.49 -30.83 -14.68
N ALA A 124 2.28 -29.84 -15.10
CA ALA A 124 3.01 -28.99 -14.18
C ALA A 124 2.10 -28.09 -13.33
N LEU A 125 1.00 -27.57 -13.89
CA LEU A 125 -0.01 -26.84 -13.13
C LEU A 125 -0.77 -27.74 -12.15
N GLU A 126 -1.08 -28.99 -12.53
CA GLU A 126 -1.69 -29.95 -11.61
C GLU A 126 -0.76 -30.29 -10.44
N ALA A 127 0.53 -30.50 -10.72
CA ALA A 127 1.54 -30.75 -9.70
C ALA A 127 1.71 -29.53 -8.77
N LEU A 128 1.64 -28.31 -9.32
CA LEU A 128 1.66 -27.06 -8.56
C LEU A 128 0.42 -26.91 -7.67
N ASP A 129 -0.78 -27.22 -8.17
CA ASP A 129 -2.02 -27.17 -7.37
C ASP A 129 -1.94 -28.14 -6.18
N LYS A 130 -1.43 -29.35 -6.40
CA LYS A 130 -1.18 -30.34 -5.34
C LYS A 130 -0.17 -29.82 -4.31
N ALA A 131 0.94 -29.24 -4.75
CA ALA A 131 1.93 -28.64 -3.85
C ALA A 131 1.33 -27.50 -3.02
N LEU A 132 0.56 -26.59 -3.63
CA LEU A 132 -0.07 -25.47 -2.92
C LEU A 132 -1.28 -25.88 -2.08
N ALA A 133 -1.84 -27.08 -2.28
CA ALA A 133 -2.87 -27.65 -1.40
C ALA A 133 -2.28 -28.16 -0.07
N GLU A 134 -0.97 -28.37 0.02
CA GLU A 134 -0.32 -28.82 1.24
C GLU A 134 -0.33 -27.72 2.32
N GLY A 135 -1.03 -28.01 3.42
CA GLY A 135 -1.20 -27.08 4.53
C GLY A 135 0.07 -26.90 5.37
N ASN A 136 0.90 -27.94 5.47
CA ASN A 136 2.17 -27.86 6.18
C ASN A 136 3.24 -27.13 5.34
N ALA A 137 3.81 -26.05 5.88
CA ALA A 137 4.76 -25.21 5.15
C ALA A 137 6.04 -25.96 4.71
N ASP A 138 6.57 -26.87 5.54
CA ASP A 138 7.78 -27.64 5.20
C ASP A 138 7.52 -28.66 4.09
N LYS A 139 6.39 -29.36 4.16
CA LYS A 139 5.98 -30.31 3.11
C LYS A 139 5.67 -29.60 1.79
N ARG A 140 5.01 -28.43 1.86
CA ARG A 140 4.75 -27.59 0.70
C ARG A 140 6.05 -27.12 0.04
N ASP A 141 7.01 -26.64 0.82
CA ASP A 141 8.33 -26.24 0.30
C ASP A 141 9.07 -27.43 -0.33
N ALA A 142 9.02 -28.62 0.26
CA ALA A 142 9.60 -29.83 -0.30
C ALA A 142 8.94 -30.25 -1.64
N ALA A 143 7.61 -30.12 -1.74
CA ALA A 143 6.89 -30.39 -2.98
C ALA A 143 7.24 -29.36 -4.06
N LEU A 144 7.26 -28.07 -3.71
CA LEU A 144 7.66 -27.00 -4.63
C LEU A 144 9.11 -27.15 -5.08
N ALA A 145 10.03 -27.56 -4.21
CA ALA A 145 11.42 -27.83 -4.60
C ALA A 145 11.52 -28.87 -5.72
N GLY A 146 10.63 -29.87 -5.73
CA GLY A 146 10.53 -30.85 -6.83
C GLY A 146 10.00 -30.30 -8.15
N LEU A 147 9.29 -29.15 -8.12
CA LEU A 147 8.77 -28.53 -9.33
C LEU A 147 9.77 -27.59 -10.03
N GLU A 148 10.96 -27.38 -9.47
CA GLU A 148 11.95 -26.45 -10.05
C GLU A 148 12.54 -26.94 -11.37
N SER A 149 12.55 -28.25 -11.60
CA SER A 149 13.01 -28.89 -12.84
C SER A 149 11.88 -29.14 -13.85
N CYS A 150 10.65 -28.71 -13.57
CA CYS A 150 9.51 -28.94 -14.45
C CYS A 150 9.61 -28.13 -15.75
N GLY A 151 9.66 -28.83 -16.89
CA GLY A 151 9.66 -28.20 -18.21
C GLY A 151 8.38 -27.42 -18.54
N GLY A 152 7.25 -27.79 -17.92
CA GLY A 152 5.98 -27.10 -18.10
C GLY A 152 5.83 -25.77 -17.36
N LEU A 153 6.83 -25.36 -16.55
CA LEU A 153 6.83 -24.09 -15.81
C LEU A 153 7.95 -23.16 -16.31
N PRO A 154 7.75 -21.83 -16.28
CA PRO A 154 8.80 -20.88 -16.61
C PRO A 154 10.04 -21.06 -15.72
N PRO A 155 11.26 -21.08 -16.29
CA PRO A 155 12.49 -21.25 -15.52
C PRO A 155 12.60 -20.25 -14.38
N GLY A 156 12.96 -20.73 -13.19
CA GLY A 156 13.13 -19.91 -11.99
C GLY A 156 11.84 -19.50 -11.27
N LEU A 157 10.67 -19.65 -11.89
CA LEU A 157 9.40 -19.20 -11.29
C LEU A 157 9.09 -19.94 -9.99
N THR A 158 9.24 -21.27 -9.98
CA THR A 158 9.01 -22.08 -8.77
C THR A 158 9.94 -21.65 -7.64
N ARG A 159 11.21 -21.38 -7.93
CA ARG A 159 12.18 -20.90 -6.93
C ARG A 159 11.78 -19.53 -6.36
N ALA A 160 11.33 -18.62 -7.22
CA ALA A 160 10.79 -17.33 -6.78
C ALA A 160 9.55 -17.51 -5.89
N LEU A 161 8.63 -18.41 -6.25
CA LEU A 161 7.44 -18.71 -5.47
C LEU A 161 7.77 -19.35 -4.11
N ARG A 162 8.78 -20.23 -4.04
CA ARG A 162 9.27 -20.77 -2.77
C ARG A 162 9.76 -19.66 -1.85
N ALA A 163 10.55 -18.73 -2.39
CA ALA A 163 11.05 -17.59 -1.63
C ALA A 163 9.95 -16.63 -1.17
N GLU A 164 8.92 -16.43 -1.99
CA GLU A 164 7.71 -15.65 -1.66
C GLU A 164 6.89 -16.27 -0.52
N LEU A 165 6.78 -17.60 -0.48
CA LEU A 165 5.98 -18.33 0.53
C LEU A 165 6.78 -18.66 1.80
N ALA A 166 8.11 -18.52 1.77
CA ALA A 166 8.96 -18.65 2.94
C ALA A 166 8.84 -17.41 3.84
N PRO A 167 9.34 -17.45 5.10
CA PRO A 167 9.48 -16.25 5.90
C PRO A 167 10.29 -15.19 5.12
N THR A 168 9.82 -13.94 5.09
CA THR A 168 10.42 -12.86 4.28
C THR A 168 11.93 -12.74 4.48
N ALA A 169 12.41 -12.87 5.72
CA ALA A 169 13.82 -12.80 6.09
C ALA A 169 14.71 -13.91 5.50
N CYS A 170 14.14 -14.91 4.82
CA CYS A 170 14.88 -16.02 4.18
C CYS A 170 14.99 -15.90 2.66
N ALA A 171 14.29 -14.96 2.01
CA ALA A 171 14.20 -14.98 0.55
C ALA A 171 15.55 -14.71 -0.13
N ASP A 172 16.44 -13.89 0.44
CA ASP A 172 17.76 -13.64 -0.14
C ASP A 172 18.62 -14.91 -0.20
N VAL A 173 18.74 -15.66 0.89
CA VAL A 173 19.54 -16.90 0.89
C VAL A 173 18.95 -18.02 0.03
N ILE A 174 17.62 -18.03 -0.16
CA ILE A 174 16.95 -18.98 -1.07
C ILE A 174 17.28 -18.66 -2.54
N LEU A 175 17.37 -17.36 -2.86
CA LEU A 175 17.45 -16.85 -4.23
C LEU A 175 18.87 -16.55 -4.70
N GLU A 176 19.80 -16.25 -3.79
CA GLU A 176 21.18 -15.85 -4.12
C GLU A 176 21.89 -16.82 -5.09
N PRO A 177 21.84 -18.16 -4.91
CA PRO A 177 22.47 -19.08 -5.86
C PRO A 177 21.90 -18.96 -7.28
N VAL A 178 20.59 -18.75 -7.40
CA VAL A 178 19.89 -18.67 -8.70
C VAL A 178 20.04 -17.29 -9.32
N ILE A 179 20.16 -16.22 -8.54
CA ILE A 179 20.45 -14.88 -9.07
C ILE A 179 21.89 -14.81 -9.60
N ALA A 180 22.83 -15.47 -8.92
CA ALA A 180 24.23 -15.55 -9.34
C ALA A 180 24.43 -16.42 -10.59
N ALA A 181 23.66 -17.50 -10.73
CA ALA A 181 23.70 -18.40 -11.88
C ALA A 181 22.27 -18.69 -12.39
N PRO A 182 21.62 -17.74 -13.09
CA PRO A 182 20.24 -17.90 -13.52
C PRO A 182 20.09 -19.01 -14.57
N PRO A 183 18.98 -19.76 -14.55
CA PRO A 183 18.72 -20.80 -15.53
C PRO A 183 18.56 -20.18 -16.93
N LYS A 184 18.94 -20.94 -17.95
CA LYS A 184 18.79 -20.52 -19.35
C LYS A 184 17.32 -20.24 -19.67
N GLY A 185 17.06 -19.12 -20.35
CA GLY A 185 15.71 -18.74 -20.77
C GLY A 185 14.82 -18.20 -19.65
N ILE A 186 15.39 -17.80 -18.51
CA ILE A 186 14.64 -17.11 -17.46
C ILE A 186 14.00 -15.83 -18.01
N ASP A 187 12.73 -15.62 -17.64
CA ASP A 187 12.02 -14.37 -17.95
C ASP A 187 12.58 -13.19 -17.14
N GLY A 188 12.69 -12.02 -17.76
CA GLY A 188 13.22 -10.82 -17.14
C GLY A 188 12.38 -10.34 -15.95
N GLY A 189 11.05 -10.50 -16.01
CA GLY A 189 10.13 -10.16 -14.92
C GLY A 189 10.27 -11.11 -13.73
N VAL A 190 10.43 -12.41 -13.99
CA VAL A 190 10.71 -13.43 -12.96
C VAL A 190 12.07 -13.19 -12.29
N TYR A 191 13.11 -12.92 -13.08
CA TYR A 191 14.44 -12.59 -12.53
C TYR A 191 14.41 -11.32 -11.68
N THR A 192 13.78 -10.25 -12.19
CA THR A 192 13.63 -8.99 -11.45
C THR A 192 12.84 -9.18 -10.16
N THR A 193 11.81 -10.03 -10.16
CA THR A 193 11.05 -10.39 -8.96
C THR A 193 11.91 -11.09 -7.92
N MET A 194 12.79 -12.03 -8.32
CA MET A 194 13.71 -12.65 -7.37
C MET A 194 14.64 -11.63 -6.72
N ARG A 195 15.16 -10.68 -7.50
CA ARG A 195 15.96 -9.58 -6.94
C ARG A 195 15.15 -8.75 -5.93
N GLY A 196 13.92 -8.38 -6.27
CA GLY A 196 13.03 -7.65 -5.36
C GLY A 196 12.76 -8.39 -4.05
N LEU A 197 12.51 -9.70 -4.11
CA LEU A 197 12.32 -10.54 -2.92
C LEU A 197 13.58 -10.65 -2.07
N ALA A 198 14.76 -10.80 -2.69
CA ALA A 198 16.03 -10.83 -1.98
C ALA A 198 16.35 -9.48 -1.30
N THR A 199 16.13 -8.36 -2.00
CA THR A 199 16.28 -7.02 -1.42
C THR A 199 15.28 -6.81 -0.26
N ALA A 200 14.03 -7.23 -0.44
CA ALA A 200 13.00 -7.19 0.60
C ALA A 200 13.37 -8.04 1.83
N ALA A 201 13.97 -9.22 1.65
CA ALA A 201 14.46 -10.05 2.76
C ALA A 201 15.52 -9.34 3.58
N ARG A 202 16.49 -8.71 2.92
CA ARG A 202 17.54 -7.93 3.58
C ARG A 202 16.94 -6.74 4.31
N LEU A 203 16.05 -5.98 3.68
CA LEU A 203 15.34 -4.87 4.31
C LEU A 203 14.53 -5.33 5.52
N SER A 204 13.87 -6.49 5.46
CA SER A 204 13.09 -7.04 6.56
C SER A 204 13.93 -7.34 7.81
N ARG A 205 15.25 -7.45 7.70
CA ARG A 205 16.19 -7.60 8.84
C ARG A 205 16.85 -6.30 9.29
N ALA A 206 16.68 -5.22 8.52
CA ALA A 206 17.23 -3.91 8.86
C ALA A 206 16.36 -3.21 9.91
N GLY A 207 16.98 -2.51 10.86
CA GLY A 207 16.27 -1.88 11.98
C GLY A 207 15.81 -2.84 13.06
N ASP A 208 16.14 -4.14 12.94
CA ASP A 208 15.91 -5.13 14.00
C ASP A 208 17.04 -5.16 15.03
N ALA A 209 16.72 -5.71 16.21
CA ALA A 209 17.65 -5.96 17.30
C ALA A 209 18.50 -4.72 17.69
N PRO A 210 17.86 -3.59 18.09
CA PRO A 210 18.59 -2.46 18.61
C PRO A 210 19.41 -2.85 19.84
N PRO A 211 20.56 -2.19 20.08
CA PRO A 211 21.32 -2.40 21.30
C PRO A 211 20.43 -2.09 22.51
N LYS A 212 20.66 -2.79 23.63
CA LYS A 212 19.86 -2.64 24.84
C LYS A 212 20.70 -2.02 25.94
N ILE A 213 20.16 -0.99 26.57
CA ILE A 213 20.70 -0.47 27.82
C ILE A 213 20.22 -1.33 28.99
N GLN A 214 21.10 -1.63 29.94
CA GLN A 214 20.75 -2.35 31.17
C GLN A 214 20.49 -1.38 32.33
N ALA A 215 19.60 -1.76 33.23
CA ALA A 215 19.34 -0.99 34.44
C ALA A 215 20.59 -0.93 35.35
N PRO A 216 20.78 0.13 36.16
CA PRO A 216 19.92 1.31 36.30
C PRO A 216 20.06 2.31 35.14
N TYR A 217 18.95 2.96 34.76
CA TYR A 217 18.90 3.97 33.67
C TYR A 217 19.27 5.38 34.15
N ASP A 218 20.40 5.51 34.85
CA ASP A 218 20.87 6.84 35.25
C ASP A 218 21.28 7.68 34.04
N LYS A 219 21.27 9.00 34.22
CA LYS A 219 21.54 9.97 33.15
C LYS A 219 22.89 9.75 32.47
N LYS A 220 23.94 9.41 33.23
CA LYS A 220 25.30 9.24 32.69
C LYS A 220 25.35 7.98 31.80
N LYS A 221 24.78 6.86 32.26
CA LYS A 221 24.68 5.63 31.47
C LYS A 221 23.81 5.81 30.23
N LEU A 222 22.68 6.50 30.36
CA LEU A 222 21.80 6.77 29.22
C LEU A 222 22.50 7.60 28.15
N VAL A 223 23.19 8.68 28.53
CA VAL A 223 23.96 9.52 27.59
C VAL A 223 25.09 8.74 26.93
N ALA A 224 25.81 7.89 27.68
CA ALA A 224 26.87 7.05 27.11
C ALA A 224 26.32 6.00 26.12
N PHE A 225 25.19 5.38 26.45
CA PHE A 225 24.51 4.42 25.57
C PHE A 225 24.02 5.07 24.27
N ILE A 226 23.40 6.25 24.39
CA ILE A 226 22.92 7.06 23.27
C ILE A 226 24.08 7.44 22.35
N ASN A 227 25.17 7.98 22.91
CA ASN A 227 26.29 8.54 22.14
C ASN A 227 27.27 7.48 21.62
N GLY A 228 27.17 6.23 22.08
CA GLY A 228 27.96 5.11 21.61
C GLY A 228 27.10 4.07 20.89
N PRO A 229 26.73 2.94 21.54
CA PRO A 229 26.09 1.81 20.87
C PRO A 229 24.84 2.18 20.05
N MET A 230 23.95 3.03 20.57
CA MET A 230 22.72 3.37 19.87
C MET A 230 23.00 4.24 18.64
N LYS A 231 23.85 5.25 18.76
CA LYS A 231 24.27 6.10 17.64
C LYS A 231 24.90 5.28 16.52
N ASP A 232 25.84 4.41 16.87
CA ASP A 232 26.57 3.60 15.88
C ASP A 232 25.61 2.65 15.18
N TRP A 233 24.72 1.98 15.93
CA TRP A 233 23.69 1.13 15.36
C TRP A 233 22.74 1.91 14.44
N VAL A 234 22.23 3.08 14.85
CA VAL A 234 21.35 3.90 14.01
C VAL A 234 22.05 4.29 12.71
N ALA A 235 23.31 4.72 12.77
CA ALA A 235 24.08 5.11 11.58
C ALA A 235 24.33 3.93 10.62
N GLU A 236 24.64 2.74 11.16
CA GLU A 236 24.81 1.53 10.35
C GLU A 236 23.49 1.08 9.71
N GLN A 237 22.40 1.01 10.49
CA GLN A 237 21.08 0.64 9.96
C GLN A 237 20.57 1.65 8.92
N ALA A 238 20.74 2.94 9.18
CA ALA A 238 20.42 4.01 8.24
C ALA A 238 21.09 3.82 6.88
N THR A 239 22.39 3.54 6.90
CA THR A 239 23.19 3.34 5.69
C THR A 239 22.75 2.07 4.97
N ALA A 240 22.52 0.98 5.71
CA ALA A 240 22.04 -0.28 5.14
C ALA A 240 20.66 -0.12 4.47
N ILE A 241 19.71 0.53 5.13
CA ILE A 241 18.38 0.81 4.59
C ILE A 241 18.49 1.66 3.33
N GLN A 242 19.30 2.72 3.34
CA GLN A 242 19.47 3.57 2.16
C GLN A 242 20.07 2.82 0.97
N ALA A 243 21.11 2.02 1.21
CA ALA A 243 21.75 1.24 0.14
C ALA A 243 20.78 0.23 -0.50
N LEU A 244 20.03 -0.50 0.32
CA LEU A 244 19.04 -1.47 -0.15
C LEU A 244 17.83 -0.78 -0.80
N SER A 245 17.42 0.38 -0.30
CA SER A 245 16.34 1.17 -0.90
C SER A 245 16.72 1.69 -2.28
N ASN A 246 17.98 2.11 -2.48
CA ASN A 246 18.50 2.52 -3.78
C ASN A 246 18.51 1.35 -4.77
N GLU A 247 18.88 0.14 -4.32
CA GLU A 247 18.77 -1.07 -5.14
C GLU A 247 17.29 -1.34 -5.51
N GLY A 248 16.40 -1.31 -4.52
CA GLY A 248 14.97 -1.53 -4.71
C GLY A 248 14.32 -0.51 -5.65
N ALA A 249 14.74 0.76 -5.59
CA ALA A 249 14.22 1.84 -6.43
C ALA A 249 14.54 1.63 -7.93
N GLY A 250 15.65 0.95 -8.24
CA GLY A 250 16.02 0.57 -9.61
C GLY A 250 15.20 -0.58 -10.19
N LEU A 251 14.43 -1.29 -9.35
CA LEU A 251 13.54 -2.35 -9.81
C LEU A 251 12.26 -1.76 -10.41
N ARG A 252 11.39 -2.62 -10.95
CA ARG A 252 10.11 -2.20 -11.54
C ARG A 252 8.97 -3.13 -11.13
N TYR A 253 7.75 -2.60 -11.22
CA TYR A 253 6.51 -3.37 -11.08
C TYR A 253 6.48 -4.15 -9.76
N TYR A 254 6.07 -5.43 -9.76
CA TYR A 254 5.96 -6.25 -8.56
C TYR A 254 7.23 -6.25 -7.70
N ALA A 255 8.41 -6.37 -8.32
CA ALA A 255 9.70 -6.40 -7.63
C ALA A 255 9.99 -5.10 -6.85
N ARG A 256 9.72 -3.94 -7.46
CA ARG A 256 9.84 -2.65 -6.78
C ARG A 256 8.78 -2.50 -5.70
N GLY A 257 7.55 -2.97 -5.96
CA GLY A 257 6.46 -2.99 -5.01
C GLY A 257 6.85 -3.65 -3.68
N VAL A 258 7.36 -4.89 -3.76
CA VAL A 258 7.76 -5.66 -2.57
C VAL A 258 8.96 -5.06 -1.84
N ALA A 259 9.98 -4.60 -2.58
CA ALA A 259 11.16 -3.99 -2.00
C ALA A 259 10.85 -2.63 -1.34
N ALA A 260 10.01 -1.81 -1.98
CA ALA A 260 9.64 -0.49 -1.48
C ALA A 260 8.78 -0.54 -0.21
N ILE A 261 7.86 -1.52 -0.10
CA ILE A 261 7.15 -1.74 1.17
C ILE A 261 8.14 -2.08 2.27
N GLU A 262 9.02 -3.07 2.09
CA GLU A 262 9.94 -3.48 3.15
C GLU A 262 10.99 -2.39 3.46
N ALA A 263 11.36 -1.55 2.49
CA ALA A 263 12.18 -0.36 2.71
C ALA A 263 11.48 0.62 3.65
N GLY A 264 10.22 0.92 3.37
CA GLY A 264 9.42 1.78 4.23
C GLY A 264 9.22 1.20 5.63
N MET A 265 8.94 -0.09 5.74
CA MET A 265 8.83 -0.79 7.02
C MET A 265 10.15 -0.76 7.81
N ALA A 266 11.30 -0.83 7.15
CA ALA A 266 12.61 -0.78 7.81
C ALA A 266 12.92 0.60 8.42
N ASP A 267 12.68 1.70 7.69
CA ASP A 267 12.83 3.06 8.25
C ASP A 267 11.91 3.28 9.46
N LEU A 268 10.68 2.76 9.39
CA LEU A 268 9.70 2.93 10.44
C LEU A 268 10.01 2.07 11.67
N ARG A 269 10.52 0.83 11.49
CA ARG A 269 11.06 0.04 12.61
C ARG A 269 12.25 0.72 13.27
N LEU A 270 13.13 1.35 12.50
CA LEU A 270 14.24 2.14 13.03
C LEU A 270 13.72 3.31 13.89
N VAL A 271 12.68 4.02 13.43
CA VAL A 271 12.00 5.07 14.21
C VAL A 271 11.45 4.53 15.53
N GLU A 272 10.75 3.39 15.50
CA GLU A 272 10.21 2.76 16.71
C GLU A 272 11.30 2.31 17.69
N ALA A 273 12.39 1.73 17.17
CA ALA A 273 13.53 1.31 17.98
C ALA A 273 14.16 2.49 18.73
N VAL A 274 14.28 3.65 18.08
CA VAL A 274 14.77 4.88 18.72
C VAL A 274 13.79 5.38 19.78
N ARG A 275 12.48 5.36 19.49
CA ARG A 275 11.44 5.79 20.46
C ARG A 275 11.35 4.86 21.68
N ALA A 276 11.73 3.60 21.54
CA ALA A 276 11.69 2.59 22.60
C ALA A 276 12.85 2.70 23.60
N VAL A 277 13.82 3.59 23.38
CA VAL A 277 14.92 3.81 24.33
C VAL A 277 14.35 4.34 25.67
N PRO A 278 14.67 3.72 26.81
CA PRO A 278 14.16 4.15 28.11
C PRO A 278 14.55 5.58 28.46
N LEU A 279 13.62 6.30 29.11
CA LEU A 279 13.90 7.61 29.70
C LEU A 279 14.66 7.46 31.02
N SER A 280 15.45 8.47 31.39
CA SER A 280 16.00 8.55 32.74
C SER A 280 14.89 8.72 33.77
N PRO A 281 15.06 8.26 35.03
CA PRO A 281 14.06 8.45 36.09
C PRO A 281 13.66 9.92 36.31
N GLU A 282 14.58 10.86 36.09
CA GLU A 282 14.32 12.30 36.16
C GLU A 282 13.31 12.75 35.09
N LEU A 283 13.54 12.40 33.83
CA LEU A 283 12.64 12.74 32.71
C LEU A 283 11.33 11.96 32.76
N ALA A 284 11.36 10.71 33.21
CA ALA A 284 10.17 9.87 33.27
C ALA A 284 9.14 10.37 34.30
N LYS A 285 9.60 11.02 35.38
CA LYS A 285 8.78 11.55 36.47
C LYS A 285 8.23 12.96 36.22
N ASP A 286 8.79 13.68 35.25
CA ASP A 286 8.36 15.03 34.87
C ASP A 286 7.55 14.96 33.56
N PRO A 287 6.21 15.10 33.60
CA PRO A 287 5.38 15.02 32.40
C PRO A 287 5.70 16.08 31.35
N GLU A 288 6.09 17.29 31.76
CA GLU A 288 6.41 18.40 30.85
C GLU A 288 7.72 18.11 30.12
N ALA A 289 8.78 17.78 30.87
CA ALA A 289 10.07 17.43 30.27
C ALA A 289 9.98 16.19 29.37
N ARG A 290 9.14 15.20 29.74
CA ARG A 290 8.86 14.04 28.89
C ARG A 290 8.19 14.42 27.58
N ASN A 291 7.20 15.32 27.62
CA ASN A 291 6.48 15.76 26.43
C ASN A 291 7.40 16.56 25.50
N ILE A 292 8.22 17.47 26.04
CA ILE A 292 9.23 18.23 25.27
C ILE A 292 10.21 17.26 24.61
N TYR A 293 10.72 16.27 25.36
CA TYR A 293 11.64 15.27 24.83
C TYR A 293 11.05 14.51 23.64
N TYR A 294 9.83 13.99 23.76
CA TYR A 294 9.21 13.25 22.68
C TYR A 294 8.85 14.14 21.48
N ALA A 295 8.48 15.40 21.71
CA ALA A 295 8.23 16.36 20.63
C ALA A 295 9.51 16.63 19.82
N GLU A 296 10.63 16.92 20.48
CA GLU A 296 11.93 17.12 19.82
C GLU A 296 12.42 15.84 19.13
N LEU A 297 12.18 14.68 19.75
CA LEU A 297 12.56 13.39 19.19
C LEU A 297 11.76 13.08 17.93
N ASP A 298 10.44 13.33 17.97
CA ASP A 298 9.58 13.13 16.82
C ASP A 298 9.96 14.06 15.66
N GLN A 299 10.21 15.35 15.93
CA GLN A 299 10.69 16.31 14.92
C GLN A 299 11.99 15.84 14.26
N THR A 300 12.89 15.24 15.04
CA THR A 300 14.17 14.72 14.56
C THR A 300 14.00 13.45 13.71
N LEU A 301 12.99 12.64 14.01
CA LEU A 301 12.68 11.39 13.30
C LEU A 301 11.81 11.61 12.05
N ASP A 302 11.20 12.78 11.88
CA ASP A 302 10.29 13.08 10.77
C ASP A 302 10.88 12.82 9.38
N PRO A 303 12.15 13.15 9.06
CA PRO A 303 12.73 12.81 7.76
C PRO A 303 12.75 11.30 7.47
N ARG A 304 12.86 10.45 8.51
CA ARG A 304 12.77 8.99 8.36
C ARG A 304 11.33 8.51 8.27
N LYS A 305 10.42 9.10 9.05
CA LYS A 305 8.98 8.81 8.92
C LYS A 305 8.49 9.11 7.51
N ASP A 306 8.87 10.27 6.97
CA ASP A 306 8.51 10.70 5.63
C ASP A 306 9.10 9.79 4.55
N ARG A 307 10.40 9.46 4.64
CA ARG A 307 11.02 8.48 3.75
C ARG A 307 10.33 7.11 3.82
N GLY A 308 10.06 6.64 5.03
CA GLY A 308 9.38 5.39 5.28
C GLY A 308 7.97 5.36 4.67
N ARG A 309 7.20 6.43 4.89
CA ARG A 309 5.89 6.65 4.27
C ARG A 309 5.99 6.63 2.76
N ASP A 310 6.88 7.42 2.19
CA ASP A 310 6.98 7.60 0.75
C ASP A 310 7.40 6.32 0.03
N ALA A 311 8.29 5.52 0.63
CA ALA A 311 8.63 4.19 0.16
C ALA A 311 7.43 3.23 0.19
N VAL A 312 6.67 3.19 1.29
CA VAL A 312 5.43 2.40 1.35
C VAL A 312 4.45 2.83 0.27
N LEU A 313 4.25 4.13 0.06
CA LEU A 313 3.32 4.65 -0.95
C LEU A 313 3.74 4.26 -2.38
N VAL A 314 5.04 4.28 -2.69
CA VAL A 314 5.56 3.73 -3.96
C VAL A 314 5.23 2.25 -4.07
N GLY A 315 5.44 1.50 -2.99
CA GLY A 315 5.14 0.06 -2.93
C GLY A 315 3.66 -0.25 -3.19
N LEU A 316 2.76 0.47 -2.52
CA LEU A 316 1.31 0.34 -2.72
C LEU A 316 0.92 0.65 -4.16
N ARG A 317 1.45 1.71 -4.77
CA ARG A 317 1.18 2.06 -6.17
C ARG A 317 1.58 0.93 -7.13
N ASP A 318 2.76 0.34 -6.96
CA ASP A 318 3.23 -0.74 -7.84
C ASP A 318 2.44 -2.04 -7.64
N LEU A 319 2.07 -2.38 -6.40
CA LEU A 319 1.22 -3.54 -6.14
C LEU A 319 -0.21 -3.35 -6.67
N ALA A 320 -0.72 -2.12 -6.66
CA ALA A 320 -1.97 -1.78 -7.33
C ALA A 320 -1.88 -1.96 -8.86
N ALA A 321 -0.77 -1.53 -9.47
CA ALA A 321 -0.51 -1.75 -10.88
C ALA A 321 -0.40 -3.25 -11.23
N VAL A 322 0.08 -4.10 -10.31
CA VAL A 322 0.04 -5.56 -10.45
C VAL A 322 -1.39 -6.09 -10.33
N GLY A 323 -2.21 -5.45 -9.51
CA GLY A 323 -3.60 -5.82 -9.21
C GLY A 323 -3.76 -6.66 -7.94
N VAL A 324 -2.83 -6.55 -6.99
CA VAL A 324 -2.88 -7.28 -5.71
C VAL A 324 -4.03 -6.74 -4.85
N LEU A 325 -4.85 -7.60 -4.28
CA LEU A 325 -5.93 -7.23 -3.35
C LEU A 325 -5.62 -7.65 -1.92
N ARG A 326 -5.08 -8.85 -1.75
CA ARG A 326 -4.83 -9.46 -0.44
C ARG A 326 -3.39 -9.90 -0.34
N ASP A 327 -2.64 -9.22 0.52
CA ASP A 327 -1.25 -9.52 0.81
C ASP A 327 -0.89 -9.01 2.21
N ALA A 328 -0.24 -9.85 3.01
CA ALA A 328 0.15 -9.49 4.37
C ALA A 328 1.08 -8.25 4.41
N ARG A 329 1.87 -8.00 3.36
CA ARG A 329 2.72 -6.81 3.26
C ARG A 329 1.88 -5.54 3.15
N ILE A 330 0.79 -5.58 2.37
CA ILE A 330 -0.14 -4.46 2.24
C ILE A 330 -0.83 -4.20 3.57
N ASP A 331 -1.34 -5.24 4.24
CA ASP A 331 -2.03 -5.10 5.51
C ASP A 331 -1.11 -4.49 6.59
N ARG A 332 0.11 -4.99 6.72
CA ARG A 332 1.14 -4.43 7.63
C ARG A 332 1.46 -2.99 7.30
N ALA A 333 1.66 -2.67 6.03
CA ALA A 333 2.02 -1.34 5.57
C ALA A 333 0.91 -0.32 5.82
N ARG A 334 -0.34 -0.67 5.51
CA ARG A 334 -1.52 0.20 5.74
C ARG A 334 -1.75 0.40 7.24
N ALA A 335 -1.68 -0.66 8.05
CA ALA A 335 -1.82 -0.56 9.50
C ALA A 335 -0.74 0.36 10.12
N LEU A 336 0.49 0.26 9.64
CA LEU A 336 1.59 1.09 10.11
C LEU A 336 1.38 2.58 9.74
N LEU A 337 1.01 2.86 8.50
CA LEU A 337 0.70 4.22 8.04
C LEU A 337 -0.47 4.83 8.82
N SER A 338 -1.54 4.06 9.04
CA SER A 338 -2.71 4.49 9.82
C SER A 338 -2.32 4.90 11.24
N ARG A 339 -1.49 4.09 11.91
CA ARG A 339 -0.99 4.36 13.26
C ARG A 339 -0.08 5.59 13.34
N LEU A 340 0.88 5.73 12.42
CA LEU A 340 1.90 6.79 12.51
C LEU A 340 1.37 8.17 12.17
N TYR A 341 0.34 8.25 11.32
CA TYR A 341 -0.21 9.50 10.86
C TYR A 341 -1.56 9.82 11.49
N GLY A 342 -1.83 9.31 12.70
CA GLY A 342 -2.94 9.74 13.56
C GLY A 342 -4.31 9.61 12.90
N GLY A 343 -4.55 8.54 12.14
CA GLY A 343 -5.80 8.37 11.40
C GLY A 343 -5.83 9.02 10.01
N ARG A 344 -4.66 9.33 9.41
CA ARG A 344 -4.61 9.52 7.94
C ARG A 344 -5.15 8.26 7.27
N ARG A 345 -6.11 8.51 6.38
CA ARG A 345 -7.20 7.66 5.92
C ARG A 345 -6.83 6.56 4.94
N ILE A 346 -5.64 5.99 5.07
CA ILE A 346 -5.16 4.92 4.18
C ILE A 346 -6.08 3.69 4.24
N ASP A 347 -6.80 3.50 5.34
CA ASP A 347 -7.76 2.44 5.64
C ASP A 347 -9.20 2.98 5.76
N ALA A 348 -9.47 4.25 5.43
CA ALA A 348 -10.77 4.84 5.70
C ALA A 348 -11.93 4.20 4.93
N LEU A 349 -11.66 3.62 3.76
CA LEU A 349 -12.64 2.88 2.97
C LEU A 349 -12.79 1.41 3.41
N ASP A 350 -11.96 0.93 4.34
CA ASP A 350 -12.08 -0.42 4.89
C ASP A 350 -13.34 -0.53 5.77
N GLY A 351 -13.82 0.59 6.32
CA GLY A 351 -15.06 0.66 7.08
C GLY A 351 -16.35 0.60 6.27
N LEU A 352 -16.30 0.68 4.93
CA LEU A 352 -17.49 0.58 4.08
C LEU A 352 -18.19 -0.76 4.26
N VAL A 353 -19.52 -0.74 4.36
CA VAL A 353 -20.38 -1.92 4.46
C VAL A 353 -20.68 -2.42 3.06
N VAL A 354 -19.77 -3.26 2.57
CA VAL A 354 -19.88 -3.84 1.23
C VAL A 354 -20.39 -5.27 1.32
N PRO A 355 -21.41 -5.68 0.52
CA PRO A 355 -21.91 -7.05 0.48
C PRO A 355 -20.77 -8.07 0.37
N PRO A 356 -20.79 -9.18 1.12
CA PRO A 356 -19.71 -10.16 1.06
C PRO A 356 -19.66 -10.81 -0.33
N LEU A 357 -18.45 -11.13 -0.80
CA LEU A 357 -18.31 -11.93 -2.00
C LEU A 357 -18.92 -13.32 -1.77
N PRO A 358 -19.63 -13.91 -2.77
CA PRO A 358 -20.09 -15.30 -2.69
C PRO A 358 -18.90 -16.21 -2.36
N LYS A 359 -19.05 -17.29 -1.59
CA LYS A 359 -17.90 -18.18 -1.31
C LYS A 359 -17.36 -18.78 -2.61
N ALA A 360 -16.04 -18.74 -2.81
CA ALA A 360 -15.41 -19.41 -3.95
C ALA A 360 -15.58 -20.93 -3.82
N ALA A 361 -16.00 -21.58 -4.91
CA ALA A 361 -16.17 -23.03 -5.01
C ALA A 361 -15.40 -23.55 -6.24
N PRO A 362 -14.06 -23.58 -6.17
CA PRO A 362 -13.22 -23.82 -7.35
C PRO A 362 -13.42 -25.25 -7.88
N ALA A 363 -13.86 -25.37 -9.12
CA ALA A 363 -14.22 -26.65 -9.75
C ALA A 363 -13.01 -27.38 -10.37
N ASP A 364 -12.04 -26.64 -10.90
CA ASP A 364 -10.88 -27.19 -11.59
C ASP A 364 -9.54 -26.68 -11.03
N ALA A 365 -8.44 -27.19 -11.58
CA ALA A 365 -7.09 -26.82 -11.14
C ALA A 365 -6.77 -25.33 -11.38
N THR A 366 -7.32 -24.73 -12.44
CA THR A 366 -7.11 -23.30 -12.74
C THR A 366 -7.77 -22.44 -11.68
N GLU A 367 -9.02 -22.75 -11.33
CA GLU A 367 -9.75 -22.03 -10.27
C GLU A 367 -9.09 -22.25 -8.90
N ARG A 368 -8.65 -23.47 -8.58
CA ARG A 368 -7.94 -23.73 -7.31
C ARG A 368 -6.62 -22.98 -7.24
N LEU A 369 -5.83 -22.96 -8.31
CA LEU A 369 -4.59 -22.18 -8.37
C LEU A 369 -4.85 -20.68 -8.26
N ALA A 370 -5.90 -20.15 -8.89
CA ALA A 370 -6.28 -18.74 -8.81
C ALA A 370 -6.57 -18.29 -7.37
N THR A 371 -7.12 -19.16 -6.51
CA THR A 371 -7.33 -18.84 -5.09
C THR A 371 -6.04 -18.82 -4.25
N LYS A 372 -5.00 -19.56 -4.68
CA LYS A 372 -3.80 -19.82 -3.88
C LYS A 372 -2.59 -18.99 -4.29
N LEU A 373 -2.42 -18.75 -5.60
CA LEU A 373 -1.24 -18.08 -6.13
C LEU A 373 -1.25 -16.59 -5.75
N PRO A 374 -0.11 -16.02 -5.35
CA PRO A 374 0.02 -14.56 -5.30
C PRO A 374 -0.20 -13.97 -6.70
N THR A 375 -0.82 -12.80 -6.78
CA THR A 375 -1.35 -12.20 -8.01
C THR A 375 -0.34 -12.14 -9.15
N PHE A 376 0.92 -11.80 -8.86
CA PHE A 376 1.98 -11.79 -9.87
C PHE A 376 2.14 -13.16 -10.54
N TYR A 377 2.23 -14.23 -9.76
CA TYR A 377 2.41 -15.60 -10.29
C TYR A 377 1.18 -16.12 -11.00
N ALA A 378 -0.03 -15.78 -10.53
CA ALA A 378 -1.27 -16.09 -11.25
C ALA A 378 -1.26 -15.50 -12.67
N GLY A 379 -0.80 -14.24 -12.80
CA GLY A 379 -0.67 -13.55 -14.09
C GLY A 379 0.34 -14.19 -15.06
N GLN A 380 1.32 -14.94 -14.55
CA GLN A 380 2.35 -15.63 -15.34
C GLN A 380 1.96 -17.07 -15.70
N LEU A 381 1.24 -17.76 -14.79
CA LEU A 381 1.01 -19.20 -14.87
C LEU A 381 -0.35 -19.58 -15.45
N LEU A 382 -1.38 -18.79 -15.20
CA LEU A 382 -2.72 -19.15 -15.63
C LEU A 382 -3.00 -18.56 -17.03
N PRO A 383 -3.85 -19.19 -17.87
CA PRO A 383 -4.21 -18.65 -19.19
C PRO A 383 -4.95 -17.31 -19.07
N LYS A 384 -4.56 -16.29 -19.85
CA LYS A 384 -5.11 -14.92 -19.73
C LYS A 384 -6.62 -14.86 -20.02
N ASP A 385 -7.09 -15.66 -20.96
CA ASP A 385 -8.49 -15.81 -21.36
C ASP A 385 -9.34 -16.47 -20.27
N ALA A 386 -8.73 -17.21 -19.33
CA ALA A 386 -9.43 -17.83 -18.22
C ALA A 386 -10.15 -16.81 -17.33
N ALA A 387 -9.69 -15.54 -17.30
CA ALA A 387 -10.33 -14.45 -16.56
C ALA A 387 -11.80 -14.20 -16.96
N THR A 388 -12.17 -14.54 -18.19
CA THR A 388 -13.54 -14.37 -18.70
C THR A 388 -14.54 -15.35 -18.05
N LYS A 389 -14.03 -16.46 -17.48
CA LYS A 389 -14.83 -17.45 -16.77
C LYS A 389 -15.21 -16.92 -15.38
N PRO A 390 -16.51 -16.89 -15.02
CA PRO A 390 -16.95 -16.39 -13.72
C PRO A 390 -16.26 -17.06 -12.52
N GLY A 391 -16.06 -18.38 -12.56
CA GLY A 391 -15.43 -19.14 -11.47
C GLY A 391 -13.96 -18.77 -11.26
N VAL A 392 -13.19 -18.61 -12.34
CA VAL A 392 -11.79 -18.15 -12.27
C VAL A 392 -11.72 -16.72 -11.78
N LEU A 393 -12.53 -15.81 -12.33
CA LEU A 393 -12.53 -14.43 -11.88
C LEU A 393 -12.88 -14.35 -10.40
N ARG A 394 -13.93 -15.06 -9.96
CA ARG A 394 -14.27 -15.14 -8.54
C ARG A 394 -13.08 -15.65 -7.72
N ALA A 395 -12.41 -16.71 -8.14
CA ALA A 395 -11.25 -17.24 -7.44
C ALA A 395 -10.11 -16.21 -7.32
N LEU A 396 -9.85 -15.44 -8.38
CA LEU A 396 -8.84 -14.38 -8.38
C LEU A 396 -9.13 -13.27 -7.36
N LEU A 397 -10.39 -12.96 -7.04
CA LEU A 397 -10.73 -11.92 -6.04
C LEU A 397 -10.23 -12.27 -4.62
N GLU A 398 -9.85 -13.53 -4.34
CA GLU A 398 -9.19 -13.90 -3.07
C GLU A 398 -7.79 -13.30 -2.92
N ARG A 399 -7.12 -12.95 -4.04
CA ARG A 399 -5.72 -12.50 -4.06
C ARG A 399 -5.51 -11.22 -4.84
N GLY A 400 -6.15 -11.09 -6.00
CA GLY A 400 -6.05 -9.94 -6.89
C GLY A 400 -6.27 -10.33 -8.37
N VAL A 401 -6.56 -9.34 -9.21
CA VAL A 401 -6.75 -9.54 -10.67
C VAL A 401 -5.51 -9.04 -11.41
N PRO A 402 -4.65 -9.95 -11.94
CA PRO A 402 -3.39 -9.57 -12.55
C PRO A 402 -3.56 -8.60 -13.72
N LEU A 403 -2.58 -7.73 -13.96
CA LEU A 403 -2.60 -6.78 -15.08
C LEU A 403 -2.92 -7.43 -16.45
N PRO A 404 -2.31 -8.56 -16.85
CA PRO A 404 -2.65 -9.21 -18.13
C PRO A 404 -4.12 -9.63 -18.23
N TYR A 405 -4.75 -9.93 -17.10
CA TYR A 405 -6.14 -10.39 -17.01
C TYR A 405 -7.08 -9.21 -17.13
N ARG A 406 -6.73 -8.08 -16.51
CA ARG A 406 -7.46 -6.81 -16.69
C ARG A 406 -7.38 -6.33 -18.14
N ALA A 407 -6.21 -6.44 -18.77
CA ALA A 407 -6.04 -6.13 -20.19
C ALA A 407 -6.93 -7.01 -21.08
N ALA A 408 -6.99 -8.32 -20.82
CA ALA A 408 -7.88 -9.24 -21.53
C ALA A 408 -9.36 -8.87 -21.32
N LEU A 409 -9.79 -8.68 -20.06
CA LEU A 409 -11.17 -8.34 -19.71
C LEU A 409 -11.65 -7.02 -20.32
N LYS A 410 -10.76 -6.02 -20.49
CA LYS A 410 -11.11 -4.73 -21.13
C LYS A 410 -11.51 -4.89 -22.60
N ASN A 411 -10.91 -5.85 -23.30
CA ASN A 411 -11.11 -6.03 -24.74
C ASN A 411 -12.22 -7.02 -25.10
N GLU A 412 -12.77 -7.72 -24.10
CA GLU A 412 -13.74 -8.79 -24.29
C GLU A 412 -15.18 -8.34 -24.04
N LYS A 413 -16.12 -8.95 -24.76
CA LYS A 413 -17.55 -8.78 -24.47
C LYS A 413 -17.93 -9.68 -23.30
N LEU A 414 -17.91 -9.11 -22.10
CA LEU A 414 -18.23 -9.85 -20.87
C LEU A 414 -19.72 -10.16 -20.74
N ALA A 415 -20.04 -11.40 -20.39
CA ALA A 415 -21.34 -11.79 -19.87
C ALA A 415 -21.65 -11.00 -18.58
N ASP A 416 -22.93 -10.77 -18.29
CA ASP A 416 -23.35 -9.87 -17.21
C ASP A 416 -22.81 -10.28 -15.83
N ASP A 417 -22.77 -11.57 -15.52
CA ASP A 417 -22.23 -12.04 -14.23
C ASP A 417 -20.71 -11.85 -14.14
N THR A 418 -19.97 -12.12 -15.21
CA THR A 418 -18.52 -11.82 -15.27
C THR A 418 -18.29 -10.32 -15.15
N ARG A 419 -19.11 -9.49 -15.80
CA ARG A 419 -19.05 -8.03 -15.74
C ARG A 419 -19.29 -7.52 -14.32
N ARG A 420 -20.31 -8.01 -13.61
CA ARG A 420 -20.57 -7.67 -12.20
C ARG A 420 -19.41 -8.06 -11.31
N MET A 421 -18.90 -9.28 -11.47
CA MET A 421 -17.76 -9.76 -10.68
C MET A 421 -16.49 -8.92 -10.95
N TYR A 422 -16.27 -8.52 -12.20
CA TYR A 422 -15.14 -7.67 -12.55
C TYR A 422 -15.30 -6.25 -11.99
N ALA A 423 -16.51 -5.68 -12.10
CA ALA A 423 -16.83 -4.39 -11.48
C ALA A 423 -16.58 -4.45 -9.97
N ARG A 424 -16.96 -5.53 -9.32
CA ARG A 424 -16.67 -5.75 -7.90
C ARG A 424 -15.17 -5.83 -7.60
N ALA A 425 -14.38 -6.53 -8.43
CA ALA A 425 -12.93 -6.55 -8.29
C ALA A 425 -12.30 -5.14 -8.37
N ARG A 426 -12.84 -4.29 -9.26
CA ARG A 426 -12.44 -2.89 -9.38
C ARG A 426 -12.82 -2.08 -8.14
N VAL A 427 -14.01 -2.27 -7.58
CA VAL A 427 -14.39 -1.65 -6.30
C VAL A 427 -13.41 -2.01 -5.19
N GLU A 428 -13.03 -3.29 -5.07
CA GLU A 428 -12.07 -3.72 -4.04
C GLU A 428 -10.67 -3.11 -4.27
N LEU A 429 -10.17 -3.05 -5.51
CA LEU A 429 -8.89 -2.37 -5.83
C LEU A 429 -8.94 -0.89 -5.47
N GLY A 430 -10.02 -0.21 -5.85
CA GLY A 430 -10.24 1.20 -5.53
C GLY A 430 -10.30 1.46 -4.03
N ARG A 431 -10.89 0.56 -3.24
CA ARG A 431 -10.92 0.65 -1.78
C ARG A 431 -9.54 0.44 -1.15
N VAL A 432 -8.83 -0.61 -1.55
CA VAL A 432 -7.52 -0.97 -0.97
C VAL A 432 -6.47 0.11 -1.25
N TYR A 433 -6.49 0.71 -2.44
CA TYR A 433 -5.47 1.66 -2.86
C TYR A 433 -5.93 3.11 -2.98
N LEU A 434 -7.20 3.40 -2.67
CA LEU A 434 -7.82 4.72 -2.84
C LEU A 434 -7.62 5.25 -4.27
N ARG A 435 -7.85 4.39 -5.26
CA ARG A 435 -7.62 4.69 -6.69
C ARG A 435 -8.93 4.99 -7.39
N ALA A 436 -9.13 6.25 -7.73
CA ALA A 436 -10.38 6.67 -8.31
C ALA A 436 -10.59 6.17 -9.76
N VAL A 437 -9.51 5.84 -10.49
CA VAL A 437 -9.59 5.14 -11.79
C VAL A 437 -10.25 3.76 -11.66
N ASP A 438 -10.07 3.06 -10.54
CA ASP A 438 -10.73 1.77 -10.31
C ASP A 438 -12.25 1.95 -10.14
N PHE A 439 -12.69 3.00 -9.44
CA PHE A 439 -14.11 3.34 -9.32
C PHE A 439 -14.73 3.81 -10.65
N ASP A 440 -13.98 4.54 -11.49
CA ASP A 440 -14.45 4.91 -12.83
C ASP A 440 -14.66 3.67 -13.72
N GLN A 441 -13.72 2.73 -13.70
CA GLN A 441 -13.85 1.49 -14.45
C GLN A 441 -15.01 0.62 -13.93
N ALA A 442 -15.20 0.54 -12.60
CA ALA A 442 -16.37 -0.11 -12.02
C ALA A 442 -17.68 0.55 -12.47
N ALA A 443 -17.74 1.88 -12.45
CA ALA A 443 -18.91 2.64 -12.88
C ALA A 443 -19.24 2.42 -14.36
N ALA A 444 -18.23 2.37 -15.24
CA ALA A 444 -18.41 2.04 -16.64
C ALA A 444 -18.96 0.62 -16.84
N LEU A 445 -18.47 -0.36 -16.07
CA LEU A 445 -18.96 -1.73 -16.11
C LEU A 445 -20.43 -1.82 -15.68
N TYR A 446 -20.83 -1.21 -14.56
CA TYR A 446 -22.23 -1.17 -14.12
C TYR A 446 -23.15 -0.41 -15.08
N ALA A 447 -22.68 0.70 -15.65
CA ALA A 447 -23.44 1.47 -16.62
C ALA A 447 -23.74 0.67 -17.90
N GLY A 448 -22.84 -0.23 -18.29
CA GLY A 448 -23.01 -1.11 -19.45
C GLY A 448 -23.89 -2.35 -19.21
N LEU A 449 -24.44 -2.55 -18.01
CA LEU A 449 -25.46 -3.58 -17.77
C LEU A 449 -26.81 -3.17 -18.39
N PRO A 450 -27.55 -4.09 -19.04
CA PRO A 450 -28.90 -3.83 -19.52
C PRO A 450 -29.84 -3.40 -18.39
N GLU A 451 -30.73 -2.43 -18.62
CA GLU A 451 -31.61 -1.88 -17.57
C GLU A 451 -32.46 -2.94 -16.88
N GLY A 452 -33.05 -3.88 -17.64
CA GLY A 452 -33.85 -4.98 -17.10
C GLY A 452 -33.05 -6.08 -16.38
N ALA A 453 -31.71 -6.03 -16.42
CA ALA A 453 -30.84 -7.00 -15.75
C ALA A 453 -30.24 -6.46 -14.45
N ARG A 454 -30.42 -5.18 -14.12
CA ARG A 454 -29.82 -4.57 -12.91
C ARG A 454 -30.52 -5.07 -11.65
N THR A 455 -29.74 -5.55 -10.71
CA THR A 455 -30.19 -5.99 -9.38
C THR A 455 -30.12 -4.84 -8.37
N ASP A 456 -30.75 -5.01 -7.20
CA ASP A 456 -30.59 -4.06 -6.08
C ASP A 456 -29.13 -3.91 -5.65
N GLU A 457 -28.33 -4.98 -5.77
CA GLU A 457 -26.90 -4.96 -5.48
C GLU A 457 -26.14 -4.10 -6.50
N ASP A 458 -26.49 -4.21 -7.79
CA ASP A 458 -25.93 -3.37 -8.85
C ASP A 458 -26.26 -1.89 -8.62
N ALA A 459 -27.48 -1.58 -8.17
CA ALA A 459 -27.89 -0.22 -7.84
C ALA A 459 -27.11 0.34 -6.64
N PHE A 460 -26.91 -0.47 -5.59
CA PHE A 460 -26.06 -0.12 -4.45
C PHE A 460 -24.61 0.17 -4.89
N PHE A 461 -24.00 -0.73 -5.67
CA PHE A 461 -22.63 -0.52 -6.12
C PHE A 461 -22.49 0.66 -7.07
N ALA A 462 -23.42 0.85 -8.00
CA ALA A 462 -23.43 2.01 -8.89
C ALA A 462 -23.48 3.33 -8.10
N ALA A 463 -24.26 3.39 -7.02
CA ALA A 463 -24.30 4.52 -6.12
C ALA A 463 -22.99 4.72 -5.34
N LEU A 464 -22.42 3.64 -4.80
CA LEU A 464 -21.16 3.66 -4.06
C LEU A 464 -19.99 4.16 -4.94
N VAL A 465 -19.84 3.60 -6.15
CA VAL A 465 -18.78 4.04 -7.07
C VAL A 465 -18.98 5.47 -7.53
N ALA A 466 -20.22 5.93 -7.73
CA ALA A 466 -20.50 7.32 -8.05
C ALA A 466 -20.07 8.27 -6.92
N ALA A 467 -20.22 7.87 -5.66
CA ALA A 467 -19.79 8.67 -4.51
C ALA A 467 -18.25 8.75 -4.37
N LEU A 468 -17.53 7.74 -4.84
CA LEU A 468 -16.07 7.58 -4.67
C LEU A 468 -15.24 7.92 -5.91
N ARG A 469 -15.84 7.90 -7.12
CA ARG A 469 -15.10 8.05 -8.38
C ARG A 469 -14.43 9.39 -8.57
N ASN A 470 -14.78 10.43 -7.86
CA ASN A 470 -14.06 11.71 -7.95
C ASN A 470 -12.87 11.78 -6.99
N GLY A 471 -12.53 10.67 -6.35
CA GLY A 471 -11.46 10.53 -5.37
C GLY A 471 -10.04 10.77 -5.85
N PRO A 472 -9.08 10.61 -4.93
CA PRO A 472 -7.66 10.76 -5.25
C PRO A 472 -7.24 9.77 -6.34
N GLU A 473 -6.19 10.14 -7.06
CA GLU A 473 -5.58 9.27 -8.07
C GLU A 473 -5.06 7.97 -7.44
N ASP A 474 -4.46 8.09 -6.26
CA ASP A 474 -3.89 6.98 -5.49
C ASP A 474 -3.77 7.29 -3.98
N ALA A 475 -3.36 6.26 -3.23
CA ALA A 475 -3.01 6.35 -1.82
C ALA A 475 -1.96 7.44 -1.51
N ALA A 476 -1.04 7.73 -2.42
CA ALA A 476 -0.02 8.75 -2.19
C ALA A 476 -0.64 10.14 -2.15
N THR A 477 -1.54 10.42 -3.08
CA THR A 477 -2.34 11.66 -3.10
C THR A 477 -3.17 11.77 -1.82
N MET A 478 -3.82 10.69 -1.39
CA MET A 478 -4.61 10.67 -0.15
C MET A 478 -3.77 10.99 1.10
N VAL A 479 -2.59 10.38 1.21
CA VAL A 479 -1.76 10.52 2.40
C VAL A 479 -0.99 11.83 2.41
N ARG A 480 -0.56 12.34 1.25
CA ARG A 480 0.23 13.57 1.14
C ARG A 480 -0.63 14.83 1.12
N SER A 481 -1.82 14.77 0.54
CA SER A 481 -2.69 15.93 0.38
C SER A 481 -3.63 16.05 1.57
N ALA A 482 -3.47 17.12 2.35
CA ALA A 482 -4.44 17.56 3.34
C ALA A 482 -4.96 18.95 2.93
N PRO A 483 -6.29 19.20 3.01
CA PRO A 483 -7.37 18.34 3.51
C PRO A 483 -8.06 17.48 2.45
N VAL A 484 -8.73 16.41 2.89
CA VAL A 484 -9.43 15.45 2.02
C VAL A 484 -10.66 16.04 1.33
N SER A 485 -11.23 17.14 1.82
CA SER A 485 -12.33 17.82 1.11
C SER A 485 -11.93 18.35 -0.28
N MET A 486 -10.63 18.44 -0.56
CA MET A 486 -10.12 18.76 -1.90
C MET A 486 -10.02 17.54 -2.83
N LEU A 487 -10.34 16.33 -2.35
CA LEU A 487 -10.17 15.09 -3.12
C LEU A 487 -11.42 14.70 -3.92
N GLY A 488 -12.40 15.60 -4.12
CA GLY A 488 -13.52 15.41 -5.05
C GLY A 488 -14.58 14.35 -4.69
N MET A 489 -14.33 13.46 -3.72
CA MET A 489 -15.31 12.47 -3.21
C MET A 489 -16.47 13.15 -2.45
N GLY A 490 -17.56 12.41 -2.24
CA GLY A 490 -18.64 12.86 -1.34
C GLY A 490 -20.00 13.07 -2.02
N GLN A 491 -20.16 12.64 -3.27
CA GLN A 491 -21.43 12.67 -3.99
C GLN A 491 -22.36 11.54 -3.51
N ILE A 492 -22.88 11.68 -2.30
CA ILE A 492 -23.65 10.62 -1.61
C ILE A 492 -25.13 10.54 -2.00
N ALA A 493 -25.62 11.42 -2.88
CA ALA A 493 -27.05 11.47 -3.25
C ALA A 493 -27.59 10.14 -3.82
N GLY A 494 -26.75 9.40 -4.56
CA GLY A 494 -27.12 8.07 -5.04
C GLY A 494 -27.30 7.06 -3.91
N LEU A 495 -26.44 7.11 -2.88
CA LEU A 495 -26.56 6.24 -1.70
C LEU A 495 -27.77 6.63 -0.86
N ASP A 496 -28.04 7.93 -0.69
CA ASP A 496 -29.25 8.43 -0.01
C ASP A 496 -30.53 7.94 -0.74
N ALA A 497 -30.52 7.85 -2.07
CA ALA A 497 -31.64 7.31 -2.84
C ALA A 497 -31.84 5.80 -2.61
N VAL A 498 -30.75 5.02 -2.60
CA VAL A 498 -30.78 3.58 -2.29
C VAL A 498 -31.28 3.33 -0.87
N ALA A 499 -30.85 4.12 0.11
CA ALA A 499 -31.32 4.05 1.48
C ALA A 499 -32.84 4.30 1.59
N LYS A 500 -33.35 5.33 0.90
CA LYS A 500 -34.78 5.68 0.88
C LYS A 500 -35.67 4.66 0.18
N ALA A 501 -35.13 3.89 -0.76
CA ALA A 501 -35.86 2.83 -1.45
C ALA A 501 -36.22 1.65 -0.52
N LYS A 502 -35.63 1.56 0.69
CA LYS A 502 -35.89 0.52 1.70
C LYS A 502 -35.70 -0.92 1.20
N GLY A 503 -34.81 -1.12 0.23
CA GLY A 503 -34.40 -2.44 -0.25
C GLY A 503 -33.41 -3.15 0.69
N PRO A 504 -32.92 -4.35 0.33
CA PRO A 504 -32.01 -5.15 1.16
C PRO A 504 -30.69 -4.46 1.51
N PHE A 505 -30.27 -3.48 0.70
CA PHE A 505 -29.03 -2.70 0.90
C PHE A 505 -29.26 -1.33 1.51
N ALA A 506 -30.46 -1.01 2.00
CA ALA A 506 -30.77 0.32 2.53
C ALA A 506 -29.88 0.72 3.73
N GLY A 507 -29.67 -0.20 4.68
CA GLY A 507 -28.80 0.04 5.83
C GLY A 507 -27.33 0.21 5.46
N ALA A 508 -26.84 -0.59 4.51
CA ALA A 508 -25.48 -0.46 3.97
C ALA A 508 -25.29 0.89 3.25
N ALA A 509 -26.25 1.29 2.41
CA ALA A 509 -26.21 2.57 1.70
C ALA A 509 -26.23 3.77 2.65
N ALA A 510 -27.09 3.75 3.67
CA ALA A 510 -27.14 4.80 4.69
C ALA A 510 -25.83 4.88 5.48
N PHE A 511 -25.26 3.73 5.87
CA PHE A 511 -23.98 3.68 6.57
C PHE A 511 -22.85 4.24 5.71
N ASP A 512 -22.74 3.80 4.46
CA ASP A 512 -21.67 4.22 3.55
C ASP A 512 -21.80 5.71 3.20
N ALA A 513 -23.02 6.23 3.03
CA ALA A 513 -23.25 7.66 2.87
C ALA A 513 -22.75 8.47 4.09
N ALA A 514 -23.06 8.00 5.31
CA ALA A 514 -22.61 8.62 6.55
C ALA A 514 -21.08 8.56 6.70
N LEU A 515 -20.47 7.41 6.41
CA LEU A 515 -19.03 7.22 6.47
C LEU A 515 -18.31 8.10 5.46
N ILE A 516 -18.76 8.10 4.19
CA ILE A 516 -18.20 8.95 3.14
C ILE A 516 -18.32 10.42 3.53
N LYS A 517 -19.45 10.85 4.09
CA LYS A 517 -19.60 12.22 4.59
C LYS A 517 -18.63 12.53 5.75
N GLN A 518 -18.49 11.61 6.71
CA GLN A 518 -17.57 11.79 7.83
C GLN A 518 -16.13 11.96 7.35
N ILE A 519 -15.69 11.13 6.40
CA ILE A 519 -14.35 11.29 5.83
C ILE A 519 -14.32 12.59 5.02
N THR A 520 -15.21 12.89 4.09
CA THR A 520 -15.09 14.10 3.26
C THR A 520 -15.40 15.44 3.99
N ALA A 521 -15.42 15.46 5.33
CA ALA A 521 -15.59 16.67 6.12
C ALA A 521 -14.63 17.80 5.66
N PRO A 522 -15.15 19.00 5.35
CA PRO A 522 -14.33 20.15 5.00
C PRO A 522 -13.47 20.63 6.17
N ILE A 523 -12.36 21.32 5.86
CA ILE A 523 -11.66 22.10 6.90
C ILE A 523 -12.65 23.09 7.50
N GLY A 524 -12.67 23.17 8.82
CA GLY A 524 -13.59 24.05 9.53
C GLY A 524 -15.03 23.56 9.53
N ALA A 525 -15.29 22.28 9.23
CA ALA A 525 -16.60 21.67 9.45
C ALA A 525 -17.08 21.98 10.88
N ASP A 526 -18.28 22.55 10.97
CA ASP A 526 -18.82 23.09 12.21
C ASP A 526 -19.62 22.04 13.00
N THR A 527 -20.13 22.46 14.16
CA THR A 527 -21.01 21.66 15.01
C THR A 527 -22.21 21.10 14.25
N ALA A 528 -22.81 21.86 13.31
CA ALA A 528 -23.97 21.41 12.54
C ALA A 528 -23.61 20.26 11.59
N TYR A 529 -22.45 20.35 10.93
CA TYR A 529 -21.94 19.28 10.07
C TYR A 529 -21.81 17.95 10.82
N PHE A 530 -21.17 17.96 11.99
CA PHE A 530 -20.95 16.73 12.75
C PHE A 530 -22.23 16.20 13.41
N ARG A 531 -23.20 17.07 13.73
CA ARG A 531 -24.55 16.62 14.13
C ARG A 531 -25.29 15.92 13.00
N ASP A 532 -25.19 16.39 11.76
CA ASP A 532 -25.75 15.70 10.59
C ASP A 532 -25.08 14.34 10.37
N VAL A 533 -23.75 14.27 10.48
CA VAL A 533 -23.02 12.98 10.42
C VAL A 533 -23.53 12.02 11.50
N ALA A 534 -23.71 12.48 12.74
CA ALA A 534 -24.25 11.65 13.82
C ALA A 534 -25.67 11.17 13.52
N ALA A 535 -26.55 12.04 13.04
CA ALA A 535 -27.93 11.69 12.67
C ALA A 535 -27.96 10.62 11.58
N ARG A 536 -27.12 10.73 10.54
CA ARG A 536 -27.01 9.75 9.47
C ARG A 536 -26.55 8.38 9.96
N PHE A 537 -25.58 8.33 10.87
CA PHE A 537 -25.16 7.06 11.47
C PHE A 537 -26.25 6.42 12.34
N ARG A 538 -27.11 7.20 13.02
CA ARG A 538 -28.27 6.65 13.74
C ARG A 538 -29.32 6.09 12.81
N GLU A 539 -29.61 6.79 11.72
CA GLU A 539 -30.50 6.29 10.67
C GLU A 539 -29.96 4.97 10.12
N ALA A 540 -28.67 4.92 9.77
CA ALA A 540 -28.01 3.69 9.34
C ALA A 540 -28.14 2.57 10.37
N ALA A 541 -27.89 2.83 11.66
CA ALA A 541 -28.04 1.86 12.74
C ALA A 541 -29.46 1.27 12.80
N SER A 542 -30.49 2.08 12.57
CA SER A 542 -31.89 1.64 12.55
C SER A 542 -32.24 0.75 11.36
N LEU A 543 -31.49 0.86 10.26
CA LEU A 543 -31.69 0.11 9.01
C LEU A 543 -30.79 -1.13 8.90
N LEU A 544 -29.68 -1.18 9.64
CA LEU A 544 -28.73 -2.29 9.61
C LEU A 544 -29.26 -3.52 10.35
N THR A 545 -29.18 -4.67 9.70
CA THR A 545 -29.61 -5.97 10.24
C THR A 545 -28.50 -6.66 11.05
N ASP A 546 -27.24 -6.50 10.65
CA ASP A 546 -26.08 -7.05 11.36
C ASP A 546 -25.78 -6.27 12.64
N ALA A 547 -25.67 -6.99 13.76
CA ALA A 547 -25.48 -6.38 15.08
C ALA A 547 -24.12 -5.70 15.25
N ALA A 548 -23.06 -6.20 14.63
CA ALA A 548 -21.74 -5.60 14.72
C ALA A 548 -21.66 -4.30 13.89
N GLN A 549 -22.28 -4.29 12.71
CA GLN A 549 -22.42 -3.09 11.88
C GLN A 549 -23.28 -2.04 12.57
N ARG A 550 -24.41 -2.44 13.18
CA ARG A 550 -25.26 -1.53 13.97
C ARG A 550 -24.49 -0.89 15.12
N LYS A 551 -23.77 -1.69 15.91
CA LYS A 551 -22.92 -1.16 16.99
C LYS A 551 -21.86 -0.19 16.47
N THR A 552 -21.23 -0.51 15.35
CA THR A 552 -20.24 0.38 14.72
C THR A 552 -20.87 1.71 14.30
N ALA A 553 -22.09 1.69 13.75
CA ALA A 553 -22.82 2.89 13.40
C ALA A 553 -23.15 3.74 14.64
N GLU A 554 -23.63 3.11 15.72
CA GLU A 554 -23.90 3.79 16.99
C GLU A 554 -22.64 4.42 17.62
N ASP A 555 -21.52 3.70 17.62
CA ASP A 555 -20.26 4.20 18.16
C ASP A 555 -19.72 5.37 17.31
N ARG A 556 -19.87 5.32 15.99
CA ARG A 556 -19.53 6.44 15.10
C ARG A 556 -20.46 7.63 15.28
N ALA A 557 -21.75 7.41 15.51
CA ALA A 557 -22.69 8.48 15.83
C ALA A 557 -22.25 9.23 17.11
N LYS A 558 -21.95 8.49 18.19
CA LYS A 558 -21.44 9.07 19.45
C LYS A 558 -20.14 9.84 19.25
N ALA A 559 -19.21 9.30 18.47
CA ALA A 559 -17.94 9.97 18.18
C ALA A 559 -18.14 11.28 17.40
N ALA A 560 -19.07 11.30 16.44
CA ALA A 560 -19.43 12.51 15.70
C ALA A 560 -20.10 13.56 16.63
N GLU A 561 -20.93 13.16 17.58
CA GLU A 561 -21.50 14.09 18.58
C GLU A 561 -20.47 14.63 19.56
N ALA A 562 -19.54 13.80 20.01
CA ALA A 562 -18.43 14.25 20.84
C ALA A 562 -17.60 15.28 20.09
N THR A 563 -17.35 15.06 18.79
CA THR A 563 -16.67 16.03 17.92
C THR A 563 -17.49 17.33 17.81
N ALA A 564 -18.79 17.24 17.54
CA ALA A 564 -19.67 18.40 17.45
C ALA A 564 -19.68 19.23 18.74
N SER A 565 -19.63 18.57 19.90
CA SER A 565 -19.64 19.20 21.23
C SER A 565 -18.31 19.84 21.61
N ALA A 566 -17.20 19.37 21.03
CA ALA A 566 -15.86 19.92 21.25
C ALA A 566 -15.56 21.14 20.36
N ILE A 567 -16.35 21.37 19.32
CA ILE A 567 -16.27 22.57 18.47
C ILE A 567 -17.06 23.68 19.18
N HIS A 568 -16.33 24.71 19.61
CA HIS A 568 -16.86 25.88 20.33
C HIS A 568 -17.16 27.04 19.39
#